data_AF-A0A090DJR1-F1
#
_entry.id   AF-A0A090DJR1-F1
#
_cell.length_a   1.000
_cell.length_b   1.000
_cell.length_c   1.000
_cell.angle_alpha   90.00
_cell.angle_beta   90.00
_cell.angle_gamma   90.00
#
_symmetry.space_group_name_H-M   'P 1'
#
loop_
_entity.id
_entity.type
_entity.pdbx_description
1 polymer ?
#
loop_
_entity_poly.entity_id
_entity_poly.type
_entity_poly.pdbx_seq_one_letter_code
_entity_poly.pdbx_strand_id
1 'polypeptide(L)'
;MIPRPAWQIIKQRLGRTPAGSVAAAHRAALHRLRGFIANHYPWMLDHFALVPISTMQWSSVVMGYGDSHVAFIDIEQANALELLLLRGFWGERPIISHVEYLIRAAEAFYDDGDLVLAAAVTERANARLAAYSADQGAGTFIPRPKYYDEQLVAILQAQLLLSFIAGHEVAHILQQAEDASSLTLFAWIGNRYQELRFDRSRDGPPRERFLLPETLQKFDDFGQPNGVATLGTKMGLRMHAMIERLTGELQADGFGLLAASHAAIETHISADTVFRVLFMALEYTEMLMMLRRLLPRLPRGMKRAAIAHEGPFLFARHMMLVRLVRGVREGEVSVPKSIRAFWRSLDPAVLRNYEILGSEGKLEQYSLRSAVAARGGIEVGLAGSLGKHVPAAERVEKLGPLVAGGLIVAEAHRGFGEAYFRAEEHFDWGGAEGEPDPVLLGFAHALQDMAELAATETRPKHHFTRASVLRNGSDSAFVEFLRSTRSQVFRMAINPDWMAGFEAMLR
;
A
#
# COMPACT_ATOMS: atom_id res chain seq x y z
N MET A 1 -28.13 4.08 16.00
CA MET A 1 -27.55 5.36 16.50
C MET A 1 -26.68 5.03 17.71
N ILE A 2 -25.39 5.40 17.71
CA ILE A 2 -24.46 4.98 18.78
C ILE A 2 -24.73 5.77 20.07
N PRO A 3 -24.96 5.11 21.23
CA PRO A 3 -25.18 5.81 22.50
C PRO A 3 -24.03 6.76 22.85
N ARG A 4 -24.35 7.95 23.38
CA ARG A 4 -23.35 8.97 23.73
C ARG A 4 -22.22 8.47 24.66
N PRO A 5 -22.48 7.62 25.68
CA PRO A 5 -21.41 7.05 26.50
C PRO A 5 -20.47 6.13 25.71
N ALA A 6 -21.03 5.25 24.86
CA ALA A 6 -20.24 4.38 24.00
C ALA A 6 -19.37 5.19 23.02
N TRP A 7 -19.94 6.24 22.43
CA TRP A 7 -19.22 7.17 21.55
C TRP A 7 -18.05 7.89 22.25
N GLN A 8 -18.23 8.32 23.50
CA GLN A 8 -17.16 8.95 24.28
C GLN A 8 -16.00 7.98 24.54
N ILE A 9 -16.30 6.72 24.90
CA ILE A 9 -15.29 5.68 25.12
C ILE A 9 -14.54 5.37 23.82
N ILE A 10 -15.25 5.17 22.71
CA ILE A 10 -14.66 4.90 21.40
C ILE A 10 -13.73 6.06 21.00
N LYS A 11 -14.17 7.31 21.17
CA LYS A 11 -13.34 8.50 20.90
C LYS A 11 -12.08 8.57 21.75
N GLN A 12 -12.16 8.25 23.04
CA GLN A 12 -11.00 8.23 23.92
C GLN A 12 -9.97 7.18 23.49
N ARG A 13 -10.42 6.05 22.95
CA ARG A 13 -9.55 4.97 22.48
C ARG A 13 -8.86 5.27 21.14
N LEU A 14 -9.43 6.15 20.30
CA LEU A 14 -8.87 6.44 18.98
C LEU A 14 -7.44 7.00 19.09
N GLY A 15 -7.18 7.94 20.03
CA GLY A 15 -5.81 8.37 20.38
C GLY A 15 -4.95 8.95 19.24
N ARG A 16 -5.52 9.25 18.07
CA ARG A 16 -4.78 9.61 16.85
C ARG A 16 -4.48 11.10 16.73
N THR A 17 -3.37 11.41 16.05
CA THR A 17 -2.95 12.78 15.76
C THR A 17 -3.57 13.30 14.45
N PRO A 18 -4.27 14.45 14.45
CA PRO A 18 -4.88 15.01 13.25
C PRO A 18 -3.85 15.42 12.18
N ALA A 19 -4.09 15.04 10.92
CA ALA A 19 -3.22 15.39 9.78
C ALA A 19 -3.80 16.50 8.88
N GLY A 20 -5.12 16.69 8.87
CA GLY A 20 -5.75 17.63 7.95
C GLY A 20 -7.25 17.74 8.16
N SER A 21 -7.89 18.50 7.27
CA SER A 21 -9.34 18.69 7.27
C SER A 21 -10.04 17.69 6.35
N VAL A 22 -11.20 17.20 6.78
CA VAL A 22 -12.08 16.39 5.92
C VAL A 22 -12.93 17.29 5.02
N ALA A 23 -12.63 17.29 3.72
CA ALA A 23 -13.35 18.04 2.70
C ALA A 23 -14.80 17.57 2.50
N ALA A 24 -15.63 18.44 1.91
CA ALA A 24 -17.03 18.14 1.59
C ALA A 24 -17.17 16.95 0.60
N ALA A 25 -16.26 16.83 -0.37
CA ALA A 25 -16.25 15.72 -1.33
C ALA A 25 -16.07 14.36 -0.65
N HIS A 26 -15.19 14.26 0.37
CA HIS A 26 -14.99 13.02 1.14
C HIS A 26 -16.26 12.64 1.91
N ARG A 27 -16.92 13.63 2.52
CA ARG A 27 -18.20 13.40 3.22
C ARG A 27 -19.28 12.94 2.25
N ALA A 28 -19.35 13.56 1.07
CA ALA A 28 -20.29 13.16 0.02
C ALA A 28 -20.05 11.71 -0.42
N ALA A 29 -18.81 11.28 -0.62
CA ALA A 29 -18.48 9.89 -0.96
C ALA A 29 -18.97 8.89 0.11
N LEU A 30 -18.74 9.18 1.40
CA LEU A 30 -19.24 8.33 2.49
C LEU A 30 -20.77 8.35 2.61
N HIS A 31 -21.42 9.48 2.31
CA HIS A 31 -22.87 9.55 2.22
C HIS A 31 -23.43 8.68 1.08
N ARG A 32 -22.78 8.66 -0.09
CA ARG A 32 -23.15 7.77 -1.20
C ARG A 32 -23.00 6.30 -0.82
N LEU A 33 -21.88 5.92 -0.19
CA LEU A 33 -21.69 4.57 0.34
C LEU A 33 -22.79 4.20 1.35
N ARG A 34 -23.17 5.12 2.24
CA ARG A 34 -24.29 4.90 3.17
C ARG A 34 -25.61 4.68 2.43
N GLY A 35 -25.86 5.40 1.33
CA GLY A 35 -27.02 5.19 0.46
C GLY A 35 -27.01 3.82 -0.23
N PHE A 36 -25.86 3.39 -0.76
CA PHE A 36 -25.66 2.05 -1.29
C PHE A 36 -25.99 0.97 -0.26
N ILE A 37 -25.45 1.12 0.96
CA ILE A 37 -25.73 0.22 2.08
C ILE A 37 -27.22 0.25 2.44
N ALA A 38 -27.84 1.42 2.54
CA ALA A 38 -29.28 1.54 2.82
C ALA A 38 -30.14 0.74 1.83
N ASN A 39 -29.77 0.79 0.54
CA ASN A 39 -30.56 0.21 -0.53
C ASN A 39 -30.37 -1.31 -0.65
N HIS A 40 -29.18 -1.82 -0.38
CA HIS A 40 -28.84 -3.22 -0.63
C HIS A 40 -28.66 -4.05 0.63
N TYR A 41 -28.43 -3.39 1.75
CA TYR A 41 -28.15 -3.99 3.04
C TYR A 41 -28.74 -3.11 4.19
N PRO A 42 -30.04 -2.77 4.16
CA PRO A 42 -30.65 -1.78 5.05
C PRO A 42 -30.47 -2.10 6.54
N TRP A 43 -30.52 -3.39 6.88
CA TRP A 43 -30.33 -3.88 8.25
C TRP A 43 -28.97 -3.44 8.85
N MET A 44 -27.95 -3.20 8.01
CA MET A 44 -26.60 -2.86 8.50
C MET A 44 -26.54 -1.46 9.13
N LEU A 45 -27.41 -0.53 8.70
CA LEU A 45 -27.34 0.88 9.11
C LEU A 45 -27.55 1.10 10.62
N ASP A 46 -28.15 0.14 11.30
CA ASP A 46 -28.39 0.22 12.75
C ASP A 46 -27.16 -0.17 13.58
N HIS A 47 -26.23 -0.93 12.99
CA HIS A 47 -25.11 -1.57 13.69
C HIS A 47 -23.75 -0.88 13.50
N PHE A 48 -23.62 0.01 12.49
CA PHE A 48 -22.36 0.72 12.24
C PHE A 48 -22.51 2.24 12.12
N ALA A 49 -21.41 2.94 12.38
CA ALA A 49 -21.22 4.33 11.98
C ALA A 49 -19.94 4.50 11.15
N LEU A 50 -20.03 5.26 10.06
CA LEU A 50 -18.88 5.69 9.26
C LEU A 50 -18.48 7.09 9.67
N VAL A 51 -17.22 7.25 10.06
CA VAL A 51 -16.69 8.52 10.55
C VAL A 51 -15.42 8.85 9.77
N PRO A 52 -15.45 9.84 8.87
CA PRO A 52 -14.23 10.27 8.22
C PRO A 52 -13.32 10.98 9.23
N ILE A 53 -12.06 10.60 9.22
CA ILE A 53 -10.97 11.24 9.96
C ILE A 53 -9.81 11.52 9.01
N SER A 54 -8.89 12.39 9.42
CA SER A 54 -7.64 12.66 8.71
C SER A 54 -6.52 12.61 9.73
N THR A 55 -5.65 11.60 9.65
CA THR A 55 -4.63 11.35 10.68
C THR A 55 -3.26 11.00 10.11
N MET A 56 -2.22 11.22 10.91
CA MET A 56 -0.84 10.87 10.55
C MET A 56 -0.56 9.36 10.56
N GLN A 57 -1.54 8.53 10.92
CA GLN A 57 -1.44 7.07 10.82
C GLN A 57 -1.83 6.53 9.46
N TRP A 58 -2.56 7.31 8.63
CA TRP A 58 -2.94 6.96 7.24
C TRP A 58 -3.48 5.53 7.11
N SER A 59 -4.25 5.10 8.11
CA SER A 59 -4.81 3.75 8.20
C SER A 59 -6.20 3.84 8.77
N SER A 60 -7.21 3.30 8.11
CA SER A 60 -8.55 3.22 8.69
C SER A 60 -8.60 2.20 9.85
N VAL A 61 -9.62 2.28 10.70
CA VAL A 61 -9.78 1.34 11.82
C VAL A 61 -11.24 1.16 12.22
N VAL A 62 -11.59 -0.08 12.55
CA VAL A 62 -12.85 -0.42 13.21
C VAL A 62 -12.67 -0.49 14.72
N MET A 63 -13.54 0.20 15.46
CA MET A 63 -13.58 0.17 16.93
C MET A 63 -14.98 -0.16 17.43
N GLY A 64 -15.07 -1.06 18.41
CA GLY A 64 -16.34 -1.48 19.01
C GLY A 64 -16.44 -1.18 20.51
N TYR A 65 -17.68 -1.00 20.98
CA TYR A 65 -18.04 -1.03 22.40
C TYR A 65 -19.47 -1.59 22.56
N GLY A 66 -19.60 -2.75 23.23
CA GLY A 66 -20.86 -3.52 23.20
C GLY A 66 -21.21 -3.91 21.76
N ASP A 67 -22.48 -3.78 21.39
CA ASP A 67 -22.98 -4.10 20.03
C ASP A 67 -22.83 -2.94 19.02
N SER A 68 -22.14 -1.86 19.41
CA SER A 68 -21.93 -0.68 18.56
C SER A 68 -20.52 -0.66 17.98
N HIS A 69 -20.42 -0.64 16.64
CA HIS A 69 -19.15 -0.56 15.92
C HIS A 69 -19.04 0.76 15.13
N VAL A 70 -17.85 1.34 15.10
CA VAL A 70 -17.52 2.54 14.33
C VAL A 70 -16.36 2.21 13.39
N ALA A 71 -16.56 2.44 12.11
CA ALA A 71 -15.48 2.48 11.13
C ALA A 71 -14.98 3.94 11.01
N PHE A 72 -13.76 4.17 11.49
CA PHE A 72 -13.04 5.41 11.29
C PHE A 72 -12.27 5.34 9.98
N ILE A 73 -12.76 6.04 8.97
CA ILE A 73 -12.20 6.03 7.62
C ILE A 73 -11.17 7.15 7.53
N ASP A 74 -9.89 6.78 7.41
CA ASP A 74 -8.81 7.75 7.28
C ASP A 74 -8.65 8.21 5.84
N ILE A 75 -9.03 9.46 5.57
CA ILE A 75 -8.94 10.03 4.23
C ILE A 75 -7.50 10.19 3.75
N GLU A 76 -6.51 10.27 4.66
CA GLU A 76 -5.11 10.34 4.25
C GLU A 76 -4.62 9.01 3.65
N GLN A 77 -5.24 7.89 4.02
CA GLN A 77 -4.98 6.60 3.36
C GLN A 77 -5.43 6.63 1.90
N ALA A 78 -6.65 7.12 1.64
CA ALA A 78 -7.17 7.27 0.28
C ALA A 78 -6.34 8.27 -0.52
N ASN A 79 -6.02 9.43 0.06
CA ASN A 79 -5.19 10.46 -0.59
C ASN A 79 -3.80 9.94 -0.96
N ALA A 80 -3.15 9.17 -0.08
CA ALA A 80 -1.84 8.60 -0.36
C ALA A 80 -1.90 7.59 -1.52
N LEU A 81 -2.90 6.70 -1.52
CA LEU A 81 -3.09 5.75 -2.61
C LEU A 81 -3.47 6.42 -3.93
N GLU A 82 -4.36 7.41 -3.90
CA GLU A 82 -4.72 8.20 -5.08
C GLU A 82 -3.49 8.88 -5.66
N LEU A 83 -2.67 9.47 -4.80
CA LEU A 83 -1.44 10.11 -5.22
C LEU A 83 -0.47 9.11 -5.85
N LEU A 84 -0.23 7.95 -5.23
CA LEU A 84 0.63 6.90 -5.82
C LEU A 84 0.08 6.37 -7.16
N LEU A 85 -1.23 6.18 -7.28
CA LEU A 85 -1.89 5.83 -8.54
C LEU A 85 -1.63 6.85 -9.64
N LEU A 86 -1.82 8.14 -9.35
CA LEU A 86 -1.55 9.20 -10.31
C LEU A 86 -0.10 9.14 -10.83
N ARG A 87 0.85 8.91 -9.92
CA ARG A 87 2.27 8.82 -10.29
C ARG A 87 2.59 7.63 -11.17
N GLY A 88 1.97 6.48 -10.87
CA GLY A 88 2.08 5.26 -11.66
C GLY A 88 1.56 5.45 -13.08
N PHE A 89 0.35 6.01 -13.24
CA PHE A 89 -0.24 6.27 -14.56
C PHE A 89 0.56 7.26 -15.41
N TRP A 90 1.16 8.27 -14.78
CA TRP A 90 1.95 9.29 -15.47
C TRP A 90 3.37 8.85 -15.82
N GLY A 91 3.82 7.69 -15.36
CA GLY A 91 5.23 7.33 -15.49
C GLY A 91 6.14 8.38 -14.84
N GLU A 92 5.69 9.00 -13.74
CA GLU A 92 6.42 10.13 -13.14
C GLU A 92 7.83 9.75 -12.75
N ARG A 93 8.70 10.76 -12.63
CA ARG A 93 10.05 10.55 -12.12
C ARG A 93 9.99 9.87 -10.74
N PRO A 94 10.76 8.77 -10.52
CA PRO A 94 10.74 8.02 -9.26
C PRO A 94 10.97 8.86 -8.00
N ILE A 95 11.69 9.99 -8.14
CA ILE A 95 11.95 10.93 -7.04
C ILE A 95 10.67 11.48 -6.39
N ILE A 96 9.57 11.63 -7.12
CA ILE A 96 8.32 12.15 -6.55
C ILE A 96 7.64 11.09 -5.66
N SER A 97 7.63 9.83 -6.12
CA SER A 97 7.15 8.69 -5.31
C SER A 97 8.08 8.44 -4.10
N HIS A 98 9.39 8.56 -4.29
CA HIS A 98 10.38 8.47 -3.22
C HIS A 98 10.07 9.46 -2.08
N VAL A 99 9.90 10.73 -2.42
CA VAL A 99 9.62 11.79 -1.44
C VAL A 99 8.30 11.57 -0.72
N GLU A 100 7.27 11.04 -1.40
CA GLU A 100 6.03 10.66 -0.74
C GLU A 100 6.24 9.61 0.34
N TYR A 101 6.98 8.54 0.04
CA TYR A 101 7.25 7.49 1.02
C TYR A 101 8.06 8.02 2.21
N LEU A 102 9.01 8.94 2.00
CA LEU A 102 9.72 9.62 3.09
C LEU A 102 8.77 10.47 3.94
N ILE A 103 7.84 11.21 3.34
CA ILE A 103 6.81 11.96 4.08
C ILE A 103 5.98 11.02 4.96
N ARG A 104 5.49 9.89 4.41
CA ARG A 104 4.71 8.90 5.17
C ARG A 104 5.50 8.25 6.29
N ALA A 105 6.79 8.01 6.06
CA ALA A 105 7.68 7.52 7.10
C ALA A 105 7.89 8.53 8.23
N ALA A 106 8.09 9.81 7.90
CA ALA A 106 8.23 10.87 8.89
C ALA A 106 6.96 11.04 9.74
N GLU A 107 5.78 11.00 9.10
CA GLU A 107 4.48 11.02 9.79
C GLU A 107 4.33 9.82 10.74
N ALA A 108 4.71 8.61 10.29
CA ALA A 108 4.67 7.41 11.10
C ALA A 108 5.65 7.47 12.30
N PHE A 109 6.90 7.89 12.08
CA PHE A 109 7.87 8.07 13.17
C PHE A 109 7.41 9.10 14.19
N TYR A 110 6.81 10.20 13.75
CA TYR A 110 6.26 11.21 14.64
C TYR A 110 5.14 10.62 15.52
N ASP A 111 4.23 9.84 14.93
CA ASP A 111 3.13 9.22 15.66
C ASP A 111 3.62 8.16 16.65
N ASP A 112 4.66 7.39 16.29
CA ASP A 112 5.37 6.44 17.17
C ASP A 112 6.21 7.16 18.26
N GLY A 113 6.26 8.50 18.25
CA GLY A 113 6.99 9.31 19.21
C GLY A 113 8.50 9.35 19.00
N ASP A 114 8.97 8.97 17.81
CA ASP A 114 10.36 9.07 17.38
C ASP A 114 10.60 10.34 16.55
N LEU A 115 10.57 11.47 17.25
CA LEU A 115 10.66 12.79 16.63
C LEU A 115 12.02 13.04 15.96
N VAL A 116 13.08 12.37 16.41
CA VAL A 116 14.42 12.53 15.85
C VAL A 116 14.46 11.98 14.43
N LEU A 117 14.02 10.73 14.24
CA LEU A 117 13.95 10.17 12.88
C LEU A 117 12.88 10.84 12.03
N ALA A 118 11.75 11.26 12.62
CA ALA A 118 10.77 12.04 11.88
C ALA A 118 11.43 13.29 11.26
N ALA A 119 12.23 14.02 12.04
CA ALA A 119 12.97 15.17 11.55
C ALA A 119 14.03 14.80 10.51
N ALA A 120 14.86 13.77 10.78
CA ALA A 120 15.91 13.30 9.88
C ALA A 120 15.37 12.92 8.50
N VAL A 121 14.24 12.21 8.47
CA VAL A 121 13.58 11.78 7.24
C VAL A 121 13.01 12.98 6.47
N THR A 122 12.38 13.94 7.16
CA THR A 122 11.93 15.19 6.53
C THR A 122 13.09 16.01 5.96
N GLU A 123 14.22 16.11 6.68
CA GLU A 123 15.44 16.78 6.21
C GLU A 123 15.97 16.10 4.94
N ARG A 124 16.06 14.77 4.93
CA ARG A 124 16.48 13.98 3.76
C ARG A 124 15.54 14.18 2.57
N ALA A 125 14.23 14.15 2.79
CA ALA A 125 13.25 14.37 1.72
C ALA A 125 13.41 15.76 1.07
N ASN A 126 13.60 16.80 1.89
CA ASN A 126 13.87 18.16 1.39
C ASN A 126 15.21 18.23 0.63
N ALA A 127 16.27 17.60 1.14
CA ALA A 127 17.56 17.56 0.48
C ALA A 127 17.49 16.86 -0.89
N ARG A 128 16.77 15.74 -0.99
CA ARG A 128 16.56 15.00 -2.24
C ARG A 128 15.77 15.82 -3.27
N LEU A 129 14.73 16.54 -2.85
CA LEU A 129 14.00 17.47 -3.71
C LEU A 129 14.89 18.61 -4.22
N ALA A 130 15.73 19.18 -3.35
CA ALA A 130 16.66 20.25 -3.72
C ALA A 130 17.72 19.77 -4.71
N ALA A 131 18.30 18.59 -4.49
CA ALA A 131 19.27 17.98 -5.40
C ALA A 131 18.68 17.76 -6.79
N TYR A 132 17.47 17.20 -6.85
CA TYR A 132 16.74 17.02 -8.09
C TYR A 132 16.40 18.36 -8.78
N SER A 133 15.97 19.38 -8.03
CA SER A 133 15.72 20.72 -8.58
C SER A 133 16.96 21.35 -9.20
N ALA A 134 18.11 21.22 -8.53
CA ALA A 134 19.39 21.73 -9.01
C ALA A 134 19.86 21.01 -10.28
N ASP A 135 19.77 19.67 -10.29
CA ASP A 135 20.08 18.82 -11.45
C ASP A 135 19.27 19.23 -12.68
N GLN A 136 18.00 19.56 -12.49
CA GLN A 136 17.10 20.02 -13.56
C GLN A 136 17.26 21.51 -13.90
N GLY A 137 18.31 22.18 -13.42
CA GLY A 137 18.59 23.59 -13.70
C GLY A 137 17.62 24.60 -13.06
N ALA A 138 16.72 24.14 -12.19
CA ALA A 138 15.60 24.92 -11.68
C ALA A 138 15.85 25.53 -10.28
N GLY A 139 16.98 25.20 -9.63
CA GLY A 139 17.51 25.84 -8.42
C GLY A 139 16.60 25.79 -7.19
N THR A 140 15.61 26.69 -7.13
CA THR A 140 14.64 26.82 -6.02
C THR A 140 13.27 26.24 -6.35
N PHE A 141 13.06 25.75 -7.57
CA PHE A 141 11.79 25.25 -8.06
C PHE A 141 11.89 23.78 -8.44
N ILE A 142 10.93 22.95 -8.04
CA ILE A 142 10.92 21.53 -8.37
C ILE A 142 10.14 21.35 -9.68
N PRO A 143 10.78 21.00 -10.81
CA PRO A 143 10.09 20.82 -12.08
C PRO A 143 9.30 19.51 -12.12
N ARG A 144 8.12 19.53 -12.73
CA ARG A 144 7.30 18.33 -12.99
C ARG A 144 7.07 18.14 -14.50
N PRO A 145 7.28 16.95 -15.08
CA PRO A 145 6.70 16.62 -16.37
C PRO A 145 5.18 16.55 -16.22
N LYS A 146 4.41 17.17 -17.11
CA LYS A 146 2.94 17.07 -17.09
C LYS A 146 2.48 16.15 -18.22
N TYR A 147 1.86 15.02 -17.88
CA TYR A 147 0.81 14.48 -18.73
C TYR A 147 -0.52 14.89 -18.12
N TYR A 148 -1.42 15.48 -18.91
CA TYR A 148 -2.79 15.74 -18.46
C TYR A 148 -3.67 14.65 -19.08
N ASP A 149 -4.19 13.75 -18.24
CA ASP A 149 -5.12 12.71 -18.66
C ASP A 149 -6.48 12.99 -18.01
N GLU A 150 -7.50 13.22 -18.85
CA GLU A 150 -8.86 13.50 -18.43
C GLU A 150 -9.50 12.34 -17.63
N GLN A 151 -9.06 11.10 -17.87
CA GLN A 151 -9.52 9.93 -17.12
C GLN A 151 -9.08 10.00 -15.65
N LEU A 152 -7.94 10.63 -15.35
CA LEU A 152 -7.44 10.75 -13.97
C LEU A 152 -8.26 11.73 -13.15
N VAL A 153 -8.70 12.84 -13.74
CA VAL A 153 -9.60 13.78 -13.07
C VAL A 153 -10.91 13.08 -12.70
N ALA A 154 -11.45 12.26 -13.60
CA ALA A 154 -12.64 11.47 -13.33
C ALA A 154 -12.43 10.47 -12.17
N ILE A 155 -11.30 9.74 -12.15
CA ILE A 155 -10.94 8.80 -11.06
C ILE A 155 -10.90 9.50 -9.70
N LEU A 156 -10.23 10.67 -9.61
CA LEU A 156 -10.11 11.43 -8.36
C LEU A 156 -11.46 11.99 -7.90
N GLN A 157 -12.26 12.54 -8.81
CA GLN A 157 -13.58 13.07 -8.49
C GLN A 157 -14.55 11.98 -8.01
N ALA A 158 -14.42 10.78 -8.56
CA ALA A 158 -15.24 9.63 -8.17
C ALA A 158 -14.94 9.12 -6.75
N GLN A 159 -13.75 9.45 -6.20
CA GLN A 159 -13.34 8.99 -4.87
C GLN A 159 -13.41 7.45 -4.77
N LEU A 160 -12.95 6.78 -5.85
CA LEU A 160 -13.03 5.32 -5.98
C LEU A 160 -12.29 4.61 -4.85
N LEU A 161 -11.08 5.06 -4.52
CA LEU A 161 -10.27 4.45 -3.48
C LEU A 161 -10.83 4.70 -2.09
N LEU A 162 -11.35 5.90 -1.83
CA LEU A 162 -12.06 6.17 -0.58
C LEU A 162 -13.29 5.25 -0.42
N SER A 163 -14.04 5.03 -1.51
CA SER A 163 -15.19 4.12 -1.52
C SER A 163 -14.77 2.66 -1.32
N PHE A 164 -13.67 2.24 -1.94
CA PHE A 164 -13.07 0.91 -1.75
C PHE A 164 -12.65 0.68 -0.29
N ILE A 165 -11.85 1.59 0.29
CA ILE A 165 -11.41 1.52 1.69
C ILE A 165 -12.60 1.54 2.63
N ALA A 166 -13.55 2.46 2.44
CA ALA A 166 -14.71 2.54 3.33
C ALA A 166 -15.57 1.28 3.25
N GLY A 167 -15.73 0.68 2.06
CA GLY A 167 -16.38 -0.62 1.90
C GLY A 167 -15.62 -1.74 2.60
N HIS A 168 -14.29 -1.77 2.47
CA HIS A 168 -13.42 -2.75 3.14
C HIS A 168 -13.57 -2.69 4.67
N GLU A 169 -13.53 -1.49 5.27
CA GLU A 169 -13.71 -1.33 6.72
C GLU A 169 -15.14 -1.67 7.19
N VAL A 170 -16.16 -1.36 6.39
CA VAL A 170 -17.54 -1.80 6.68
C VAL A 170 -17.60 -3.31 6.74
N ALA A 171 -16.96 -4.02 5.81
CA ALA A 171 -16.96 -5.47 5.81
C ALA A 171 -16.28 -6.10 7.03
N HIS A 172 -15.25 -5.47 7.61
CA HIS A 172 -14.71 -5.92 8.90
C HIS A 172 -15.72 -5.83 10.04
N ILE A 173 -16.63 -4.86 10.01
CA ILE A 173 -17.76 -4.82 10.95
C ILE A 173 -18.73 -5.97 10.65
N LEU A 174 -19.01 -6.25 9.38
CA LEU A 174 -19.91 -7.34 8.98
C LEU A 174 -19.39 -8.72 9.38
N GLN A 175 -18.08 -8.91 9.40
CA GLN A 175 -17.45 -10.14 9.89
C GLN A 175 -17.65 -10.35 11.39
N GLN A 176 -17.94 -9.29 12.15
CA GLN A 176 -18.16 -9.33 13.60
C GLN A 176 -19.65 -9.42 13.97
N ALA A 177 -20.54 -9.00 13.07
CA ALA A 177 -21.98 -9.12 13.26
C ALA A 177 -22.42 -10.56 12.94
N GLU A 178 -22.74 -11.35 13.96
CA GLU A 178 -23.22 -12.74 13.84
C GLU A 178 -24.62 -12.82 13.18
N ASP A 179 -24.74 -12.50 11.88
CA ASP A 179 -26.00 -12.62 11.13
C ASP A 179 -25.81 -13.26 9.73
N ALA A 180 -26.75 -14.14 9.37
CA ALA A 180 -26.69 -15.11 8.30
C ALA A 180 -26.88 -14.55 6.87
N SER A 181 -27.24 -13.27 6.72
CA SER A 181 -27.44 -12.67 5.38
C SER A 181 -26.16 -12.10 4.74
N SER A 182 -25.12 -11.83 5.55
CA SER A 182 -23.75 -11.49 5.14
C SER A 182 -23.03 -12.62 4.40
N LEU A 183 -23.62 -13.83 4.44
CA LEU A 183 -22.95 -15.09 4.14
C LEU A 183 -22.73 -15.37 2.65
N THR A 184 -23.53 -14.87 1.72
CA THR A 184 -23.43 -15.39 0.33
C THR A 184 -22.16 -14.94 -0.40
N LEU A 185 -21.82 -13.64 -0.36
CA LEU A 185 -20.55 -13.14 -0.90
C LEU A 185 -19.36 -13.70 -0.11
N PHE A 186 -19.42 -13.65 1.22
CA PHE A 186 -18.31 -14.06 2.08
C PHE A 186 -18.05 -15.57 2.02
N ALA A 187 -19.10 -16.40 1.94
CA ALA A 187 -18.97 -17.84 1.73
C ALA A 187 -18.48 -18.14 0.31
N TRP A 188 -18.96 -17.41 -0.71
CA TRP A 188 -18.43 -17.58 -2.07
C TRP A 188 -16.92 -17.30 -2.12
N ILE A 189 -16.48 -16.19 -1.52
CA ILE A 189 -15.06 -15.83 -1.43
C ILE A 189 -14.28 -16.89 -0.65
N GLY A 190 -14.80 -17.33 0.50
CA GLY A 190 -14.19 -18.39 1.30
C GLY A 190 -14.01 -19.69 0.52
N ASN A 191 -15.05 -20.14 -0.19
CA ASN A 191 -15.01 -21.36 -1.00
C ASN A 191 -14.00 -21.24 -2.14
N ARG A 192 -13.99 -20.12 -2.87
CA ARG A 192 -13.02 -19.88 -3.95
C ARG A 192 -11.59 -19.79 -3.44
N TYR A 193 -11.37 -19.21 -2.26
CA TYR A 193 -10.06 -19.25 -1.62
C TYR A 193 -9.62 -20.70 -1.36
N GLN A 194 -10.48 -21.56 -0.81
CA GLN A 194 -10.16 -22.98 -0.58
C GLN A 194 -9.81 -23.75 -1.86
N GLU A 195 -10.49 -23.44 -2.97
CA GLU A 195 -10.22 -24.06 -4.27
C GLU A 195 -8.86 -23.64 -4.84
N LEU A 196 -8.47 -22.37 -4.63
CA LEU A 196 -7.32 -21.76 -5.28
C LEU A 196 -6.04 -21.81 -4.45
N ARG A 197 -6.13 -21.97 -3.12
CA ARG A 197 -4.98 -21.88 -2.21
C ARG A 197 -3.91 -22.93 -2.45
N PHE A 198 -4.28 -24.04 -3.10
CA PHE A 198 -3.36 -25.11 -3.43
C PHE A 198 -3.04 -25.14 -4.93
N ASP A 199 -1.76 -24.93 -5.27
CA ASP A 199 -1.23 -25.25 -6.58
C ASP A 199 -1.06 -26.77 -6.73
N ARG A 200 -1.64 -27.31 -7.80
CA ARG A 200 -1.64 -28.75 -8.16
C ARG A 200 -1.02 -29.00 -9.53
N SER A 201 -0.38 -28.00 -10.13
CA SER A 201 0.14 -28.07 -11.51
C SER A 201 1.43 -28.89 -11.66
N ARG A 202 2.12 -29.19 -10.56
CA ARG A 202 3.39 -29.94 -10.56
C ARG A 202 3.20 -31.33 -9.97
N ASP A 203 4.03 -32.28 -10.42
CA ASP A 203 4.11 -33.63 -9.85
C ASP A 203 4.53 -33.53 -8.36
N GLY A 204 3.61 -33.87 -7.46
CA GLY A 204 3.85 -33.81 -6.02
C GLY A 204 2.59 -33.49 -5.20
N PRO A 205 2.73 -33.35 -3.87
CA PRO A 205 1.64 -32.94 -3.01
C PRO A 205 1.19 -31.50 -3.33
N PRO A 206 -0.12 -31.18 -3.21
CA PRO A 206 -0.64 -29.83 -3.42
C PRO A 206 0.09 -28.79 -2.56
N ARG A 207 0.50 -27.67 -3.17
CA ARG A 207 1.32 -26.62 -2.56
C ARG A 207 0.47 -25.45 -2.10
N GLU A 208 0.57 -25.04 -0.84
CA GLU A 208 0.03 -23.76 -0.39
C GLU A 208 0.77 -22.61 -1.09
N ARG A 209 0.04 -21.79 -1.86
CA ARG A 209 0.63 -20.74 -2.73
C ARG A 209 0.40 -19.32 -2.25
N PHE A 210 -0.49 -19.10 -1.28
CA PHE A 210 -0.84 -17.76 -0.82
C PHE A 210 -0.18 -17.34 0.48
N LEU A 211 0.26 -18.30 1.28
CA LEU A 211 0.95 -18.04 2.53
C LEU A 211 2.45 -18.33 2.36
N LEU A 212 3.26 -17.33 2.71
CA LEU A 212 4.72 -17.41 2.66
C LEU A 212 5.28 -17.25 4.08
N PRO A 213 6.32 -18.02 4.45
CA PRO A 213 6.92 -17.88 5.77
C PRO A 213 7.64 -16.54 5.89
N GLU A 214 7.58 -15.97 7.09
CA GLU A 214 8.41 -14.83 7.46
C GLU A 214 9.89 -15.19 7.30
N THR A 215 10.66 -14.26 6.74
CA THR A 215 12.10 -14.40 6.55
C THR A 215 12.82 -13.37 7.40
N LEU A 216 13.82 -13.80 8.16
CA LEU A 216 14.67 -12.93 8.95
C LEU A 216 16.00 -12.72 8.21
N GLN A 217 16.25 -11.49 7.77
CA GLN A 217 17.55 -11.08 7.23
C GLN A 217 18.44 -10.62 8.39
N LYS A 218 19.60 -11.27 8.57
CA LYS A 218 20.57 -10.90 9.61
C LYS A 218 21.62 -9.99 9.00
N PHE A 219 22.00 -8.98 9.77
CA PHE A 219 23.07 -8.03 9.46
C PHE A 219 24.14 -8.09 10.55
N ASP A 220 25.40 -8.02 10.15
CA ASP A 220 26.51 -7.93 11.10
C ASP A 220 26.68 -6.52 11.69
N ASP A 221 27.76 -6.31 12.45
CA ASP A 221 28.04 -5.02 13.10
C ASP A 221 28.39 -3.91 12.09
N PHE A 222 28.67 -4.27 10.84
CA PHE A 222 28.98 -3.36 9.73
C PHE A 222 27.79 -3.18 8.78
N GLY A 223 26.60 -3.67 9.15
CA GLY A 223 25.41 -3.60 8.31
C GLY A 223 25.43 -4.57 7.12
N GLN A 224 26.39 -5.49 7.04
CA GLN A 224 26.51 -6.42 5.92
C GLN A 224 25.55 -7.61 6.10
N PRO A 225 24.90 -8.10 5.02
CA PRO A 225 24.10 -9.32 5.07
C PRO A 225 24.92 -10.52 5.57
N ASN A 226 24.52 -11.09 6.72
CA ASN A 226 25.22 -12.19 7.40
C ASN A 226 24.31 -13.42 7.59
N GLY A 227 23.51 -13.70 6.58
CA GLY A 227 22.66 -14.89 6.50
C GLY A 227 21.17 -14.64 6.70
N VAL A 228 20.39 -15.66 6.36
CA VAL A 228 18.93 -15.63 6.29
C VAL A 228 18.36 -16.78 7.11
N ALA A 229 17.25 -16.55 7.80
CA ALA A 229 16.48 -17.61 8.46
C ALA A 229 15.01 -17.57 8.03
N THR A 230 14.52 -18.68 7.48
CA THR A 230 13.11 -18.84 7.11
C THR A 230 12.34 -19.44 8.29
N LEU A 231 11.32 -18.75 8.78
CA LEU A 231 10.56 -19.13 9.98
C LEU A 231 9.38 -20.08 9.66
N GLY A 232 9.67 -21.20 8.98
CA GLY A 232 8.66 -22.16 8.51
C GLY A 232 7.84 -22.82 9.64
N THR A 233 8.48 -23.24 10.73
CA THR A 233 7.76 -23.83 11.89
C THR A 233 6.79 -22.85 12.53
N LYS A 234 7.17 -21.56 12.63
CA LYS A 234 6.31 -20.49 13.16
C LYS A 234 5.07 -20.31 12.27
N MET A 235 5.24 -20.38 10.96
CA MET A 235 4.14 -20.35 10.00
C MET A 235 3.22 -21.57 10.19
N GLY A 236 3.77 -22.79 10.28
CA GLY A 236 2.98 -24.00 10.47
C GLY A 236 2.08 -23.95 11.71
N LEU A 237 2.61 -23.46 12.84
CA LEU A 237 1.84 -23.30 14.09
C LEU A 237 0.74 -22.23 14.02
N ARG A 238 0.87 -21.25 13.13
CA ARG A 238 -0.07 -20.12 12.99
C ARG A 238 -0.91 -20.17 11.73
N MET A 239 -0.76 -21.22 10.92
CA MET A 239 -1.31 -21.28 9.57
C MET A 239 -2.84 -21.11 9.58
N HIS A 240 -3.53 -21.73 10.53
CA HIS A 240 -4.98 -21.59 10.65
C HIS A 240 -5.42 -20.14 10.87
N ALA A 241 -4.82 -19.44 11.84
CA ALA A 241 -5.09 -18.03 12.11
C ALA A 241 -4.69 -17.13 10.93
N MET A 242 -3.61 -17.46 10.21
CA MET A 242 -3.21 -16.74 9.00
C MET A 242 -4.22 -16.91 7.87
N ILE A 243 -4.77 -18.12 7.68
CA ILE A 243 -5.82 -18.39 6.70
C ILE A 243 -7.09 -17.62 7.03
N GLU A 244 -7.53 -17.64 8.30
CA GLU A 244 -8.71 -16.90 8.74
C GLU A 244 -8.55 -15.41 8.50
N ARG A 245 -7.41 -14.84 8.92
CA ARG A 245 -7.09 -13.43 8.68
C ARG A 245 -7.11 -13.12 7.19
N LEU A 246 -6.40 -13.88 6.36
CA LEU A 246 -6.33 -13.65 4.92
C LEU A 246 -7.72 -13.75 4.28
N THR A 247 -8.51 -14.76 4.64
CA THR A 247 -9.88 -14.91 4.14
C THR A 247 -10.74 -13.70 4.53
N GLY A 248 -10.60 -13.20 5.75
CA GLY A 248 -11.26 -11.96 6.21
C GLY A 248 -10.86 -10.74 5.38
N GLU A 249 -9.57 -10.55 5.09
CA GLU A 249 -9.12 -9.45 4.21
C GLU A 249 -9.70 -9.58 2.79
N LEU A 250 -9.75 -10.81 2.25
CA LEU A 250 -10.32 -11.07 0.92
C LEU A 250 -11.82 -10.81 0.86
N GLN A 251 -12.55 -11.15 1.93
CA GLN A 251 -13.96 -10.82 2.09
C GLN A 251 -14.18 -9.31 2.15
N ALA A 252 -13.32 -8.60 2.88
CA ALA A 252 -13.37 -7.15 2.99
C ALA A 252 -13.08 -6.46 1.64
N ASP A 253 -12.06 -6.91 0.91
CA ASP A 253 -11.78 -6.48 -0.46
C ASP A 253 -12.96 -6.72 -1.40
N GLY A 254 -13.66 -7.85 -1.23
CA GLY A 254 -14.82 -8.17 -2.04
C GLY A 254 -15.97 -7.18 -1.84
N PHE A 255 -16.22 -6.73 -0.62
CA PHE A 255 -17.21 -5.67 -0.38
C PHE A 255 -16.69 -4.30 -0.84
N GLY A 256 -15.40 -4.02 -0.65
CA GLY A 256 -14.73 -2.84 -1.19
C GLY A 256 -14.90 -2.72 -2.71
N LEU A 257 -14.80 -3.82 -3.45
CA LEU A 257 -15.05 -3.88 -4.90
C LEU A 257 -16.48 -3.42 -5.23
N LEU A 258 -17.50 -3.89 -4.50
CA LEU A 258 -18.89 -3.52 -4.75
C LEU A 258 -19.12 -2.02 -4.49
N ALA A 259 -18.55 -1.50 -3.40
CA ALA A 259 -18.61 -0.09 -3.05
C ALA A 259 -17.94 0.80 -4.12
N ALA A 260 -16.74 0.41 -4.59
CA ALA A 260 -16.03 1.11 -5.66
C ALA A 260 -16.78 1.02 -6.99
N SER A 261 -17.39 -0.13 -7.31
CA SER A 261 -18.20 -0.31 -8.52
C SER A 261 -19.41 0.62 -8.53
N HIS A 262 -20.08 0.75 -7.37
CA HIS A 262 -21.22 1.66 -7.25
C HIS A 262 -20.82 3.11 -7.51
N ALA A 263 -19.73 3.57 -6.89
CA ALA A 263 -19.19 4.92 -7.12
C ALA A 263 -18.81 5.13 -8.59
N ALA A 264 -18.17 4.15 -9.23
CA ALA A 264 -17.78 4.22 -10.64
C ALA A 264 -18.98 4.35 -11.59
N ILE A 265 -20.08 3.65 -11.31
CA ILE A 265 -21.30 3.71 -12.11
C ILE A 265 -21.91 5.12 -12.06
N GLU A 266 -21.96 5.72 -10.87
CA GLU A 266 -22.51 7.08 -10.69
C GLU A 266 -21.68 8.15 -11.40
N THR A 267 -20.38 7.91 -11.59
CA THR A 267 -19.45 8.85 -12.24
C THR A 267 -19.00 8.41 -13.63
N HIS A 268 -19.66 7.41 -14.22
CA HIS A 268 -19.39 6.92 -15.58
C HIS A 268 -17.94 6.47 -15.86
N ILE A 269 -17.23 5.95 -14.85
CA ILE A 269 -15.89 5.38 -15.06
C ILE A 269 -16.02 3.96 -15.61
N SER A 270 -15.21 3.58 -16.60
CA SER A 270 -15.29 2.26 -17.23
C SER A 270 -14.87 1.11 -16.30
N ALA A 271 -15.42 -0.09 -16.53
CA ALA A 271 -15.05 -1.29 -15.77
C ALA A 271 -13.57 -1.68 -15.92
N ASP A 272 -12.98 -1.46 -17.10
CA ASP A 272 -11.55 -1.71 -17.34
C ASP A 272 -10.67 -0.77 -16.49
N THR A 273 -11.02 0.52 -16.46
CA THR A 273 -10.32 1.51 -15.63
C THR A 273 -10.41 1.15 -14.15
N VAL A 274 -11.61 0.81 -13.64
CA VAL A 274 -11.77 0.41 -12.23
C VAL A 274 -10.95 -0.84 -11.91
N PHE A 275 -10.96 -1.84 -12.79
CA PHE A 275 -10.20 -3.07 -12.59
C PHE A 275 -8.70 -2.80 -12.45
N ARG A 276 -8.12 -2.01 -13.37
CA ARG A 276 -6.70 -1.63 -13.33
C ARG A 276 -6.35 -0.81 -12.10
N VAL A 277 -7.19 0.18 -11.77
CA VAL A 277 -7.03 1.04 -10.59
C VAL A 277 -6.99 0.20 -9.32
N LEU A 278 -7.95 -0.71 -9.13
CA LEU A 278 -7.98 -1.57 -7.94
C LEU A 278 -6.80 -2.53 -7.89
N PHE A 279 -6.38 -3.07 -9.04
CA PHE A 279 -5.20 -3.93 -9.12
C PHE A 279 -3.93 -3.20 -8.65
N MET A 280 -3.67 -1.99 -9.17
CA MET A 280 -2.52 -1.18 -8.72
C MET A 280 -2.66 -0.70 -7.28
N ALA A 281 -3.88 -0.34 -6.85
CA ALA A 281 -4.13 0.12 -5.49
C ALA A 281 -3.83 -0.96 -4.45
N LEU A 282 -4.08 -2.24 -4.74
CA LEU A 282 -3.71 -3.35 -3.86
C LEU A 282 -2.19 -3.41 -3.65
N GLU A 283 -1.40 -3.23 -4.70
CA GLU A 283 0.05 -3.21 -4.60
C GLU A 283 0.57 -1.99 -3.83
N TYR A 284 0.08 -0.80 -4.14
CA TYR A 284 0.49 0.42 -3.43
C TYR A 284 0.06 0.39 -1.96
N THR A 285 -1.08 -0.24 -1.66
CA THR A 285 -1.47 -0.53 -0.27
C THR A 285 -0.49 -1.48 0.40
N GLU A 286 -0.01 -2.51 -0.29
CA GLU A 286 1.02 -3.41 0.25
C GLU A 286 2.33 -2.67 0.52
N MET A 287 2.82 -1.81 -0.38
CA MET A 287 4.02 -0.98 -0.17
C MET A 287 3.87 -0.08 1.06
N LEU A 288 2.73 0.60 1.18
CA LEU A 288 2.36 1.44 2.32
C LEU A 288 2.28 0.64 3.63
N MET A 289 1.68 -0.55 3.63
CA MET A 289 1.63 -1.40 4.82
C MET A 289 3.00 -1.99 5.17
N MET A 290 3.79 -2.37 4.18
CA MET A 290 5.17 -2.80 4.35
C MET A 290 6.02 -1.73 5.01
N LEU A 291 5.90 -0.48 4.56
CA LEU A 291 6.55 0.67 5.18
C LEU A 291 6.28 0.67 6.68
N ARG A 292 5.00 0.73 7.09
CA ARG A 292 4.61 0.76 8.50
C ARG A 292 5.10 -0.44 9.31
N ARG A 293 5.17 -1.64 8.72
CA ARG A 293 5.70 -2.85 9.38
C ARG A 293 7.22 -2.83 9.54
N LEU A 294 7.93 -2.19 8.61
CA LEU A 294 9.40 -2.17 8.57
C LEU A 294 10.00 -1.03 9.40
N LEU A 295 9.40 0.16 9.44
CA LEU A 295 9.95 1.33 10.16
C LEU A 295 10.37 1.03 11.61
N PRO A 296 9.57 0.34 12.44
CA PRO A 296 9.95 0.03 13.82
C PRO A 296 11.06 -1.03 13.93
N ARG A 297 11.32 -1.78 12.84
CA ARG A 297 12.29 -2.88 12.76
C ARG A 297 13.62 -2.45 12.15
N LEU A 298 13.71 -1.23 11.63
CA LEU A 298 14.96 -0.70 11.10
C LEU A 298 16.01 -0.60 12.22
N PRO A 299 17.28 -0.93 11.93
CA PRO A 299 18.35 -0.90 12.91
C PRO A 299 18.57 0.49 13.46
N ARG A 300 19.05 0.57 14.71
CA ARG A 300 19.34 1.83 15.40
C ARG A 300 20.79 1.88 15.81
N GLY A 301 21.50 2.88 15.28
CA GLY A 301 22.95 2.97 15.45
C GLY A 301 23.69 1.78 14.83
N MET A 302 25.01 1.75 14.97
CA MET A 302 25.89 0.72 14.40
C MET A 302 25.84 -0.61 15.20
N LYS A 303 24.69 -1.27 15.27
CA LYS A 303 24.52 -2.58 15.94
C LYS A 303 24.05 -3.66 14.95
N ARG A 304 24.47 -4.91 15.20
CA ARG A 304 23.83 -6.11 14.63
C ARG A 304 22.32 -6.00 14.64
N ALA A 305 21.72 -6.34 13.52
CA ALA A 305 20.28 -6.25 13.31
C ALA A 305 19.73 -7.52 12.69
N ALA A 306 18.48 -7.81 12.99
CA ALA A 306 17.75 -8.88 12.34
C ALA A 306 16.38 -8.34 11.94
N ILE A 307 16.16 -8.19 10.64
CA ILE A 307 14.97 -7.55 10.10
C ILE A 307 14.03 -8.64 9.60
N ALA A 308 12.85 -8.69 10.20
CA ALA A 308 11.81 -9.62 9.84
C ALA A 308 11.01 -9.08 8.65
N HIS A 309 11.07 -9.81 7.54
CA HIS A 309 10.29 -9.57 6.34
C HIS A 309 9.13 -10.56 6.27
N GLU A 310 7.93 -10.04 6.41
CA GLU A 310 6.70 -10.80 6.23
C GLU A 310 6.44 -11.02 4.74
N GLY A 311 5.91 -12.20 4.39
CA GLY A 311 5.48 -12.47 3.02
C GLY A 311 4.23 -11.66 2.67
N PRO A 312 4.15 -11.06 1.48
CA PRO A 312 2.99 -10.28 1.09
C PRO A 312 1.79 -11.20 0.81
N PHE A 313 0.59 -10.76 1.20
CA PHE A 313 -0.66 -11.43 0.80
C PHE A 313 -1.19 -10.96 -0.56
N LEU A 314 -0.44 -10.06 -1.21
CA LEU A 314 -0.82 -9.40 -2.45
C LEU A 314 -1.23 -10.37 -3.57
N PHE A 315 -0.53 -11.52 -3.68
CA PHE A 315 -0.86 -12.52 -4.69
C PHE A 315 -2.26 -13.10 -4.52
N ALA A 316 -2.66 -13.41 -3.28
CA ALA A 316 -3.99 -13.91 -2.98
C ALA A 316 -5.04 -12.85 -3.30
N ARG A 317 -4.79 -11.58 -2.93
CA ARG A 317 -5.69 -10.46 -3.17
C ARG A 317 -5.89 -10.21 -4.67
N HIS A 318 -4.82 -10.19 -5.46
CA HIS A 318 -4.89 -10.07 -6.93
C HIS A 318 -5.65 -11.22 -7.58
N MET A 319 -5.31 -12.47 -7.22
CA MET A 319 -6.01 -13.65 -7.75
C MET A 319 -7.50 -13.63 -7.42
N MET A 320 -7.85 -13.28 -6.18
CA MET A 320 -9.24 -13.20 -5.77
C MET A 320 -9.99 -12.03 -6.39
N LEU A 321 -9.36 -10.88 -6.62
CA LEU A 321 -9.96 -9.78 -7.35
C LEU A 321 -10.35 -10.22 -8.77
N VAL A 322 -9.44 -10.87 -9.50
CA VAL A 322 -9.70 -11.42 -10.85
C VAL A 322 -10.88 -12.39 -10.82
N ARG A 323 -10.89 -13.32 -9.86
CA ARG A 323 -11.94 -14.33 -9.73
C ARG A 323 -13.28 -13.74 -9.33
N LEU A 324 -13.29 -12.77 -8.42
CA LEU A 324 -14.50 -12.11 -7.97
C LEU A 324 -15.15 -11.31 -9.11
N VAL A 325 -14.37 -10.55 -9.88
CA VAL A 325 -14.88 -9.82 -11.05
C VAL A 325 -15.49 -10.78 -12.08
N ARG A 326 -14.82 -11.92 -12.34
CA ARG A 326 -15.38 -12.98 -13.20
C ARG A 326 -16.70 -13.52 -12.66
N GLY A 327 -16.74 -13.92 -11.38
CA GLY A 327 -17.94 -14.47 -10.75
C GLY A 327 -19.11 -13.48 -10.75
N VAL A 328 -18.84 -12.18 -10.54
CA VAL A 328 -19.84 -11.12 -10.65
C VAL A 328 -20.37 -10.99 -12.09
N ARG A 329 -19.46 -10.96 -13.07
CA ARG A 329 -19.80 -10.86 -14.51
C ARG A 329 -20.67 -12.03 -14.98
N GLU A 330 -20.29 -13.25 -14.59
CA GLU A 330 -20.97 -14.51 -14.95
C GLU A 330 -22.26 -14.73 -14.15
N GLY A 331 -22.44 -14.00 -13.05
CA GLY A 331 -23.63 -14.08 -12.20
C GLY A 331 -23.56 -15.18 -11.15
N GLU A 332 -22.37 -15.75 -10.91
CA GLU A 332 -22.11 -16.67 -9.80
C GLU A 332 -22.23 -15.98 -8.43
N VAL A 333 -21.97 -14.67 -8.40
CA VAL A 333 -22.07 -13.84 -7.19
C VAL A 333 -23.38 -13.06 -7.21
N SER A 334 -24.09 -13.11 -6.07
CA SER A 334 -25.30 -12.30 -5.86
C SER A 334 -24.91 -10.84 -5.63
N VAL A 335 -25.15 -9.99 -6.62
CA VAL A 335 -24.90 -8.54 -6.57
C VAL A 335 -26.04 -7.77 -7.24
N PRO A 336 -26.19 -6.46 -6.96
CA PRO A 336 -27.14 -5.61 -7.66
C PRO A 336 -27.02 -5.68 -9.20
N LYS A 337 -28.15 -5.60 -9.91
CA LYS A 337 -28.20 -5.71 -11.38
C LYS A 337 -27.30 -4.69 -12.09
N SER A 338 -27.22 -3.47 -11.56
CA SER A 338 -26.36 -2.40 -12.08
C SER A 338 -24.87 -2.77 -11.99
N ILE A 339 -24.41 -3.29 -10.85
CA ILE A 339 -23.03 -3.76 -10.66
C ILE A 339 -22.73 -4.95 -11.57
N ARG A 340 -23.66 -5.90 -11.70
CA ARG A 340 -23.49 -7.02 -12.65
C ARG A 340 -23.39 -6.54 -14.09
N ALA A 341 -24.24 -5.61 -14.51
CA ALA A 341 -24.22 -5.04 -15.86
C ALA A 341 -22.92 -4.27 -16.13
N PHE A 342 -22.43 -3.54 -15.13
CA PHE A 342 -21.15 -2.85 -15.16
C PHE A 342 -19.99 -3.81 -15.44
N TRP A 343 -19.81 -4.86 -14.63
CA TRP A 343 -18.73 -5.82 -14.86
C TRP A 343 -18.89 -6.68 -16.11
N ARG A 344 -20.11 -6.79 -16.66
CA ARG A 344 -20.34 -7.41 -17.98
C ARG A 344 -19.80 -6.59 -19.14
N SER A 345 -19.57 -5.28 -18.97
CA SER A 345 -18.96 -4.44 -20.00
C SER A 345 -17.44 -4.60 -20.09
N LEU A 346 -16.80 -5.27 -19.12
CA LEU A 346 -15.37 -5.58 -19.17
C LEU A 346 -15.09 -6.64 -20.24
N ASP A 347 -14.08 -6.41 -21.08
CA ASP A 347 -13.62 -7.38 -22.07
C ASP A 347 -13.13 -8.67 -21.36
N PRO A 348 -13.72 -9.84 -21.65
CA PRO A 348 -13.29 -11.12 -21.09
C PRO A 348 -11.82 -11.45 -21.34
N ALA A 349 -11.21 -10.91 -22.39
CA ALA A 349 -9.80 -11.11 -22.69
C ALA A 349 -8.90 -10.58 -21.57
N VAL A 350 -9.27 -9.47 -20.93
CA VAL A 350 -8.52 -8.90 -19.80
C VAL A 350 -8.44 -9.91 -18.65
N LEU A 351 -9.58 -10.47 -18.22
CA LEU A 351 -9.61 -11.45 -17.14
C LEU A 351 -8.88 -12.75 -17.50
N ARG A 352 -8.99 -13.22 -18.76
CA ARG A 352 -8.24 -14.39 -19.23
C ARG A 352 -6.74 -14.17 -19.17
N ASN A 353 -6.26 -13.00 -19.57
CA ASN A 353 -4.82 -12.69 -19.53
C ASN A 353 -4.27 -12.77 -18.11
N TYR A 354 -4.96 -12.19 -17.11
CA TYR A 354 -4.52 -12.27 -15.72
C TYR A 354 -4.56 -13.69 -15.15
N GLU A 355 -5.51 -14.52 -15.57
CA GLU A 355 -5.54 -15.94 -15.19
C GLU A 355 -4.39 -16.74 -15.81
N ILE A 356 -4.06 -16.48 -17.07
CA ILE A 356 -2.88 -17.05 -17.73
C ILE A 356 -1.62 -16.66 -16.94
N LEU A 357 -1.42 -15.37 -16.66
CA LEU A 357 -0.30 -14.88 -15.84
C LEU A 357 -0.27 -15.54 -14.45
N GLY A 358 -1.44 -15.79 -13.86
CA GLY A 358 -1.59 -16.48 -12.58
C GLY A 358 -1.27 -17.98 -12.62
N SER A 359 -1.47 -18.63 -13.77
CA SER A 359 -1.14 -20.04 -14.01
C SER A 359 0.34 -20.24 -14.37
N GLU A 360 0.94 -19.26 -15.06
CA GLU A 360 2.36 -19.25 -15.44
C GLU A 360 3.30 -18.80 -14.29
N GLY A 361 2.75 -18.46 -13.12
CA GLY A 361 3.51 -17.96 -11.97
C GLY A 361 4.01 -16.52 -12.11
N LYS A 362 3.77 -15.85 -13.24
CA LYS A 362 4.15 -14.43 -13.46
C LYS A 362 3.42 -13.49 -12.51
N LEU A 363 2.13 -13.74 -12.24
CA LEU A 363 1.36 -12.93 -11.29
C LEU A 363 1.88 -13.04 -9.85
N GLU A 364 2.40 -14.22 -9.47
CA GLU A 364 3.07 -14.44 -8.19
C GLU A 364 4.35 -13.59 -8.13
N GLN A 365 5.17 -13.63 -9.18
CA GLN A 365 6.39 -12.82 -9.28
C GLN A 365 6.10 -11.31 -9.19
N TYR A 366 5.10 -10.81 -9.91
CA TYR A 366 4.68 -9.41 -9.80
C TYR A 366 4.26 -9.06 -8.37
N SER A 367 3.53 -9.95 -7.70
CA SER A 367 3.06 -9.71 -6.33
C SER A 367 4.19 -9.77 -5.28
N LEU A 368 5.38 -10.27 -5.65
CA LEU A 368 6.57 -10.29 -4.78
C LEU A 368 7.51 -9.11 -5.01
N ARG A 369 7.38 -8.37 -6.12
CA ARG A 369 8.35 -7.31 -6.50
C ARG A 369 8.52 -6.23 -5.44
N SER A 370 7.43 -5.82 -4.77
CA SER A 370 7.45 -4.87 -3.66
C SER A 370 8.26 -5.40 -2.46
N ALA A 371 8.14 -6.69 -2.14
CA ALA A 371 8.92 -7.34 -1.09
C ALA A 371 10.41 -7.41 -1.40
N VAL A 372 10.74 -7.67 -2.68
CA VAL A 372 12.10 -7.70 -3.19
C VAL A 372 12.74 -6.31 -3.16
N ALA A 373 12.03 -5.31 -3.70
CA ALA A 373 12.47 -3.92 -3.68
C ALA A 373 12.71 -3.42 -2.24
N ALA A 374 11.86 -3.82 -1.29
CA ALA A 374 12.05 -3.43 0.09
C ALA A 374 13.30 -4.02 0.74
N ARG A 375 13.59 -5.29 0.48
CA ARG A 375 14.80 -5.96 0.99
C ARG A 375 16.05 -5.35 0.38
N GLY A 376 16.09 -5.22 -0.94
CA GLY A 376 17.23 -4.63 -1.63
C GLY A 376 17.50 -3.19 -1.19
N GLY A 377 16.44 -2.37 -1.02
CA GLY A 377 16.57 -1.01 -0.51
C GLY A 377 17.21 -0.99 0.88
N ILE A 378 16.74 -1.83 1.81
CA ILE A 378 17.32 -1.94 3.15
C ILE A 378 18.77 -2.43 3.11
N GLU A 379 19.10 -3.45 2.31
CA GLU A 379 20.47 -3.95 2.18
C GLU A 379 21.41 -2.86 1.67
N VAL A 380 21.05 -2.17 0.58
CA VAL A 380 21.86 -1.07 0.04
C VAL A 380 21.97 0.07 1.06
N GLY A 381 20.90 0.39 1.79
CA GLY A 381 20.91 1.43 2.81
C GLY A 381 21.83 1.13 4.00
N LEU A 382 21.99 -0.14 4.38
CA LEU A 382 22.82 -0.56 5.51
C LEU A 382 24.26 -0.90 5.12
N ALA A 383 24.45 -1.51 3.96
CA ALA A 383 25.73 -2.06 3.51
C ALA A 383 26.40 -1.25 2.41
N GLY A 384 25.67 -0.34 1.75
CA GLY A 384 26.12 0.40 0.57
C GLY A 384 26.11 -0.40 -0.74
N SER A 385 25.81 -1.71 -0.68
CA SER A 385 25.81 -2.63 -1.81
C SER A 385 24.79 -3.74 -1.60
N LEU A 386 24.36 -4.41 -2.68
CA LEU A 386 23.50 -5.59 -2.57
C LEU A 386 24.28 -6.79 -2.03
N GLY A 387 23.63 -7.61 -1.20
CA GLY A 387 24.21 -8.87 -0.74
C GLY A 387 24.56 -9.80 -1.91
N LYS A 388 25.60 -10.63 -1.73
CA LYS A 388 25.95 -11.65 -2.72
C LYS A 388 24.79 -12.61 -2.93
N HIS A 389 24.42 -12.81 -4.19
CA HIS A 389 23.42 -13.81 -4.58
C HIS A 389 23.82 -15.19 -4.06
N VAL A 390 22.99 -15.79 -3.22
CA VAL A 390 23.17 -17.18 -2.78
C VAL A 390 22.72 -18.09 -3.95
N PRO A 391 23.60 -18.94 -4.53
CA PRO A 391 23.22 -19.79 -5.65
C PRO A 391 22.22 -20.84 -5.19
N ALA A 392 20.95 -20.66 -5.53
CA ALA A 392 19.90 -21.51 -4.97
C ALA A 392 18.87 -22.01 -5.99
N ALA A 393 19.05 -21.73 -7.28
CA ALA A 393 18.26 -22.38 -8.33
C ALA A 393 18.25 -23.92 -8.21
N GLU A 394 19.37 -24.55 -7.82
CA GLU A 394 19.46 -26.02 -7.59
C GLU A 394 18.97 -26.48 -6.20
N ARG A 395 18.83 -25.57 -5.23
CA ARG A 395 18.38 -25.88 -3.86
C ARG A 395 16.88 -25.66 -3.67
N VAL A 396 16.28 -24.72 -4.40
CA VAL A 396 14.85 -24.39 -4.39
C VAL A 396 13.98 -25.57 -4.83
N GLU A 397 14.44 -26.40 -5.78
CA GLU A 397 13.76 -27.65 -6.15
C GLU A 397 13.77 -28.71 -5.04
N LYS A 398 14.83 -28.75 -4.21
CA LYS A 398 15.06 -29.80 -3.21
C LYS A 398 14.47 -29.49 -1.82
N LEU A 399 14.27 -28.21 -1.49
CA LEU A 399 13.88 -27.76 -0.15
C LEU A 399 12.36 -27.78 0.10
N GLY A 400 11.58 -28.11 -0.91
CA GLY A 400 10.14 -28.06 -0.85
C GLY A 400 9.59 -26.62 -0.85
N PRO A 401 8.31 -26.47 -1.23
CA PRO A 401 7.76 -25.18 -1.64
C PRO A 401 7.57 -24.13 -0.53
N LEU A 402 7.36 -24.56 0.72
CA LEU A 402 7.27 -23.66 1.88
C LEU A 402 8.60 -22.94 2.13
N VAL A 403 9.72 -23.63 1.88
CA VAL A 403 11.06 -23.07 2.06
C VAL A 403 11.46 -22.26 0.83
N ALA A 404 11.06 -22.70 -0.37
CA ALA A 404 11.32 -22.06 -1.65
C ALA A 404 10.71 -20.65 -1.80
N GLY A 405 9.46 -20.41 -1.38
CA GLY A 405 8.80 -19.11 -1.58
C GLY A 405 9.45 -17.96 -0.83
N GLY A 406 9.84 -18.18 0.44
CA GLY A 406 10.60 -17.20 1.22
C GLY A 406 12.05 -17.05 0.75
N LEU A 407 12.63 -18.14 0.24
CA LEU A 407 13.96 -18.17 -0.38
C LEU A 407 14.01 -17.40 -1.69
N ILE A 408 12.98 -17.48 -2.55
CA ILE A 408 12.89 -16.66 -3.76
C ILE A 408 12.98 -15.18 -3.40
N VAL A 409 12.24 -14.70 -2.40
CA VAL A 409 12.34 -13.30 -1.93
C VAL A 409 13.71 -12.99 -1.28
N ALA A 410 14.39 -14.00 -0.71
CA ALA A 410 15.75 -13.87 -0.19
C ALA A 410 16.85 -13.96 -1.28
N GLU A 411 16.51 -14.44 -2.47
CA GLU A 411 17.39 -14.65 -3.62
C GLU A 411 17.17 -13.59 -4.73
N ALA A 412 16.13 -12.76 -4.59
CA ALA A 412 15.45 -12.07 -5.70
C ALA A 412 15.98 -10.70 -6.11
N HIS A 413 17.15 -10.22 -5.66
CA HIS A 413 17.78 -9.10 -6.40
C HIS A 413 18.13 -9.51 -7.85
N ARG A 414 17.99 -10.79 -8.22
CA ARG A 414 18.08 -11.29 -9.59
C ARG A 414 17.05 -10.57 -10.49
N GLY A 415 17.50 -9.51 -11.16
CA GLY A 415 16.69 -8.65 -12.02
C GLY A 415 16.69 -7.17 -11.61
N PHE A 416 17.14 -6.84 -10.40
CA PHE A 416 17.26 -5.48 -9.88
C PHE A 416 18.71 -5.20 -9.46
N GLY A 417 19.49 -4.56 -10.34
CA GLY A 417 20.88 -4.18 -10.03
C GLY A 417 20.95 -3.07 -8.96
N GLU A 418 22.14 -2.79 -8.42
CA GLU A 418 22.31 -1.75 -7.39
C GLU A 418 21.78 -0.38 -7.81
N ALA A 419 21.93 -0.04 -9.09
CA ALA A 419 21.41 1.18 -9.70
C ALA A 419 19.90 1.38 -9.44
N TYR A 420 19.14 0.29 -9.36
CA TYR A 420 17.70 0.32 -9.05
C TYR A 420 17.37 0.97 -7.69
N PHE A 421 18.35 1.01 -6.78
CA PHE A 421 18.17 1.44 -5.40
C PHE A 421 18.80 2.80 -5.11
N ARG A 422 19.33 3.50 -6.12
CA ARG A 422 20.04 4.78 -5.99
C ARG A 422 19.26 5.90 -6.67
N ALA A 423 18.57 6.73 -5.87
CA ALA A 423 17.64 7.74 -6.38
C ALA A 423 18.27 8.74 -7.36
N GLU A 424 19.51 9.13 -7.10
CA GLU A 424 20.29 10.06 -7.91
C GLU A 424 20.57 9.56 -9.33
N GLU A 425 20.62 8.25 -9.55
CA GLU A 425 20.85 7.67 -10.88
C GLU A 425 19.62 7.77 -11.80
N HIS A 426 18.48 8.20 -11.25
CA HIS A 426 17.18 8.26 -11.95
C HIS A 426 16.58 9.67 -11.98
N PHE A 427 17.39 10.72 -11.80
CA PHE A 427 16.90 12.10 -11.97
C PHE A 427 16.52 12.39 -13.44
N ASP A 428 17.27 11.83 -14.37
CA ASP A 428 17.04 11.91 -15.82
C ASP A 428 16.12 10.78 -16.36
N TRP A 429 15.26 10.22 -15.52
CA TRP A 429 14.32 9.18 -15.90
C TRP A 429 13.48 9.58 -17.13
N GLY A 430 13.63 8.80 -18.20
CA GLY A 430 12.96 9.00 -19.49
C GLY A 430 11.67 8.20 -19.66
N GLY A 431 11.41 7.21 -18.80
CA GLY A 431 10.16 6.44 -18.79
C GLY A 431 9.95 5.59 -20.04
N ALA A 432 11.01 5.04 -20.62
CA ALA A 432 10.90 4.23 -21.82
C ALA A 432 10.05 2.96 -21.59
N GLU A 433 9.34 2.50 -22.62
CA GLU A 433 8.59 1.24 -22.56
C GLU A 433 9.53 0.07 -22.18
N GLY A 434 9.30 -0.53 -21.01
CA GLY A 434 10.12 -1.62 -20.47
C GLY A 434 10.93 -1.26 -19.23
N GLU A 435 10.94 0.01 -18.82
CA GLU A 435 11.52 0.43 -17.54
C GLU A 435 10.62 0.03 -16.35
N PRO A 436 11.19 -0.15 -15.14
CA PRO A 436 10.44 -0.50 -13.94
C PRO A 436 9.37 0.53 -13.56
N ASP A 437 8.35 0.09 -12.81
CA ASP A 437 7.32 0.98 -12.25
C ASP A 437 7.98 2.10 -11.39
N PRO A 438 7.77 3.39 -11.70
CA PRO A 438 8.42 4.49 -10.99
C PRO A 438 7.99 4.59 -9.52
N VAL A 439 6.79 4.09 -9.18
CA VAL A 439 6.33 4.00 -7.79
C VAL A 439 7.14 2.97 -7.02
N LEU A 440 7.44 1.82 -7.65
CA LEU A 440 8.27 0.76 -7.06
C LEU A 440 9.72 1.22 -6.87
N LEU A 441 10.29 1.92 -7.85
CA LEU A 441 11.61 2.55 -7.72
C LEU A 441 11.66 3.57 -6.59
N GLY A 442 10.67 4.48 -6.56
CA GLY A 442 10.57 5.46 -5.48
C GLY A 442 10.46 4.80 -4.10
N PHE A 443 9.72 3.70 -3.99
CA PHE A 443 9.63 2.92 -2.76
C PHE A 443 10.97 2.29 -2.34
N ALA A 444 11.71 1.71 -3.29
CA ALA A 444 13.01 1.12 -3.06
C ALA A 444 14.03 2.16 -2.55
N HIS A 445 14.07 3.31 -3.20
CA HIS A 445 14.90 4.46 -2.81
C HIS A 445 14.57 4.95 -1.40
N ALA A 446 13.27 5.07 -1.09
CA ALA A 446 12.84 5.52 0.23
C ALA A 446 13.36 4.57 1.32
N LEU A 447 13.25 3.26 1.12
CA LEU A 447 13.73 2.26 2.07
C LEU A 447 15.24 2.26 2.25
N GLN A 448 16.00 2.55 1.19
CA GLN A 448 17.43 2.79 1.27
C GLN A 448 17.75 4.01 2.14
N ASP A 449 17.17 5.18 1.85
CA ASP A 449 17.38 6.41 2.62
C ASP A 449 16.96 6.25 4.09
N MET A 450 15.81 5.60 4.36
CA MET A 450 15.33 5.36 5.73
C MET A 450 16.21 4.40 6.52
N ALA A 451 16.71 3.32 5.90
CA ALA A 451 17.59 2.38 6.57
C ALA A 451 18.93 3.02 6.91
N GLU A 452 19.49 3.80 5.98
CA GLU A 452 20.72 4.58 6.18
C GLU A 452 20.55 5.58 7.34
N LEU A 453 19.48 6.39 7.32
CA LEU A 453 19.19 7.36 8.39
C LEU A 453 19.00 6.68 9.74
N ALA A 454 18.24 5.58 9.80
CA ALA A 454 18.01 4.85 11.05
C ALA A 454 19.32 4.31 11.66
N ALA A 455 20.24 3.83 10.81
CA ALA A 455 21.54 3.32 11.22
C ALA A 455 22.52 4.43 11.64
N THR A 456 22.45 5.61 11.02
CA THR A 456 23.42 6.71 11.21
C THR A 456 22.96 7.81 12.14
N GLU A 457 21.68 7.83 12.53
CA GLU A 457 21.14 8.83 13.45
C GLU A 457 21.76 8.69 14.85
N THR A 458 22.43 9.75 15.30
CA THR A 458 23.15 9.82 16.57
C THR A 458 22.55 10.80 17.57
N ARG A 459 21.61 11.65 17.14
CA ARG A 459 20.93 12.61 18.03
C ARG A 459 20.20 11.86 19.15
N PRO A 460 20.27 12.30 20.41
CA PRO A 460 19.65 11.57 21.51
C PRO A 460 18.12 11.65 21.42
N LYS A 461 17.41 10.52 21.51
CA LYS A 461 15.94 10.46 21.42
C LYS A 461 15.22 11.42 22.39
N HIS A 462 15.79 11.67 23.56
CA HIS A 462 15.21 12.56 24.56
C HIS A 462 15.31 14.05 24.22
N HIS A 463 16.14 14.45 23.25
CA HIS A 463 16.13 15.84 22.75
C HIS A 463 14.78 16.21 22.16
N PHE A 464 14.10 15.25 21.55
CA PHE A 464 12.79 15.45 20.93
C PHE A 464 11.83 14.36 21.43
N THR A 465 11.15 14.62 22.54
CA THR A 465 9.99 13.83 22.96
C THR A 465 8.70 14.54 22.56
N ARG A 466 7.64 13.81 22.23
CA ARG A 466 6.32 14.42 21.96
C ARG A 466 5.84 15.28 23.12
N ALA A 467 6.04 14.80 24.35
CA ALA A 467 5.73 15.56 25.56
C ALA A 467 6.58 16.84 25.72
N SER A 468 7.84 16.87 25.27
CA SER A 468 8.65 18.10 25.30
C SER A 468 8.21 19.09 24.23
N VAL A 469 7.87 18.64 23.01
CA VAL A 469 7.33 19.49 21.95
C VAL A 469 6.01 20.15 22.36
N LEU A 470 5.12 19.37 22.98
CA LEU A 470 3.83 19.87 23.49
C LEU A 470 4.02 20.84 24.67
N ARG A 471 4.94 20.56 25.60
CA ARG A 471 5.25 21.44 26.74
C ARG A 471 5.87 22.77 26.31
N ASN A 472 6.74 22.75 25.31
CA ASN A 472 7.41 23.94 24.80
C ASN A 472 6.54 24.70 23.77
N GLY A 473 5.30 24.26 23.54
CA GLY A 473 4.26 25.02 22.85
C GLY A 473 4.34 25.05 21.33
N SER A 474 5.03 24.11 20.68
CA SER A 474 5.28 24.20 19.23
C SER A 474 5.02 22.92 18.44
N ASP A 475 4.07 22.10 18.89
CA ASP A 475 3.61 20.92 18.14
C ASP A 475 3.13 21.30 16.74
N SER A 476 2.44 22.44 16.62
CA SER A 476 2.05 23.02 15.34
C SER A 476 3.24 23.26 14.41
N ALA A 477 4.33 23.86 14.90
CA ALA A 477 5.49 24.15 14.05
C ALA A 477 6.27 22.88 13.67
N PHE A 478 6.35 21.88 14.55
CA PHE A 478 6.95 20.60 14.20
C PHE A 478 6.12 19.89 13.12
N VAL A 479 4.80 19.89 13.28
CA VAL A 479 3.88 19.37 12.26
C VAL A 479 3.99 20.14 10.95
N GLU A 480 4.11 21.47 10.98
CA GLU A 480 4.36 22.29 9.78
C GLU A 480 5.71 21.95 9.14
N PHE A 481 6.75 21.69 9.95
CA PHE A 481 8.04 21.25 9.47
C PHE A 481 7.96 19.90 8.75
N LEU A 482 7.28 18.90 9.33
CA LEU A 482 7.03 17.61 8.66
C LEU A 482 6.28 17.79 7.34
N ARG A 483 5.34 18.75 7.29
CA ARG A 483 4.55 19.08 6.10
C ARG A 483 5.26 20.00 5.11
N SER A 484 6.45 20.49 5.43
CA SER A 484 7.16 21.46 4.60
C SER A 484 7.55 20.86 3.25
N THR A 485 7.96 19.59 3.25
CA THR A 485 8.26 18.81 2.04
C THR A 485 7.02 18.64 1.18
N ARG A 486 5.89 18.25 1.78
CA ARG A 486 4.60 18.14 1.09
C ARG A 486 4.18 19.47 0.47
N SER A 487 4.39 20.58 1.19
CA SER A 487 4.10 21.93 0.70
C SER A 487 4.97 22.33 -0.49
N GLN A 488 6.24 21.93 -0.51
CA GLN A 488 7.13 22.14 -1.65
C GLN A 488 6.69 21.33 -2.88
N VAL A 489 6.27 20.08 -2.69
CA VAL A 489 5.66 19.25 -3.74
C VAL A 489 4.33 19.85 -4.24
N PHE A 490 3.56 20.51 -3.39
CA PHE A 490 2.32 21.18 -3.84
C PHE A 490 2.55 22.50 -4.59
N ARG A 491 3.60 23.27 -4.24
CA ARG A 491 3.90 24.59 -4.85
C ARG A 491 4.65 24.52 -6.19
N MET A 492 4.71 23.35 -6.83
CA MET A 492 5.50 23.08 -8.04
C MET A 492 5.03 23.89 -9.26
N ALA A 493 5.98 24.37 -10.06
CA ALA A 493 5.76 25.03 -11.35
C ALA A 493 6.09 24.08 -12.52
N ILE A 494 5.37 24.23 -13.64
CA ILE A 494 5.61 23.44 -14.86
C ILE A 494 6.99 23.82 -15.42
N ASN A 495 7.79 22.82 -15.83
CA ASN A 495 9.05 23.09 -16.52
C ASN A 495 8.74 23.80 -17.86
N PRO A 496 9.18 25.06 -18.05
CA PRO A 496 8.91 25.82 -19.27
C PRO A 496 9.53 25.18 -20.52
N ASP A 497 10.69 24.54 -20.39
CA ASP A 497 11.42 23.93 -21.50
C ASP A 497 10.74 22.63 -21.97
N TRP A 498 10.19 21.86 -21.03
CA TRP A 498 9.34 20.71 -21.37
C TRP A 498 8.05 21.18 -22.06
N MET A 499 7.41 22.25 -21.58
CA MET A 499 6.20 22.81 -22.20
C MET A 499 6.48 23.28 -23.63
N ALA A 500 7.61 23.94 -23.86
CA ALA A 500 8.06 24.35 -25.18
C ALA A 500 8.33 23.15 -26.10
N GLY A 501 8.95 22.08 -25.58
CA GLY A 501 9.16 20.82 -26.31
C GLY A 501 7.87 20.09 -26.66
N PHE A 502 6.90 20.07 -25.75
CA PHE A 502 5.57 19.49 -25.97
C PHE A 502 4.74 20.30 -26.98
N GLU A 503 4.74 21.64 -26.88
CA GLU A 503 4.11 22.52 -27.87
C GLU A 503 4.74 22.37 -29.27
N ALA A 504 6.04 22.12 -29.34
CA ALA A 504 6.72 21.82 -30.60
C ALA A 504 6.36 20.43 -31.15
N MET A 505 6.04 19.45 -30.29
CA MET A 505 5.61 18.11 -30.69
C MET A 505 4.15 18.05 -31.16
N LEU A 506 3.33 19.01 -30.73
CA LEU A 506 1.92 19.15 -31.14
C LEU A 506 1.74 20.01 -32.41
N ARG A 507 2.74 20.79 -32.80
CA ARG A 507 2.79 21.57 -34.05
C ARG A 507 3.42 20.75 -35.16
#